data_AF-A0A8R7TKH7-F1
#
_entry.id   AF-A0A8R7TKH7-F1
#
_cell.length_a   1.000
_cell.length_b   1.000
_cell.length_c   1.000
_cell.angle_alpha   90.00
_cell.angle_beta   90.00
_cell.angle_gamma   90.00
#
_symmetry.space_group_name_H-M   'P 1'
#
loop_
_entity.id
_entity.type
_entity.pdbx_description
1 polymer ?
#
loop_
_entity_poly.entity_id
_entity_poly.type
_entity_poly.pdbx_seq_one_letter_code
_entity_poly.pdbx_strand_id
1 'polypeptide(L)'
;MSIKNTEPFEAAYKFDGQQFDRVQVSDKGDKHPPRKTMVYRLDSGSDGALVSLGNAGVVEYKKENETGVFEVEVALTRKVSYTARYTKCKIEATCKLKLKLVKPETTTVVFEKVKCKLEKAEKNC
;
A
#
# COMPACT_ATOMS: atom_id res chain seq x y z
N MET A 1 -18.83 4.68 -15.86
CA MET A 1 -19.51 3.68 -15.00
C MET A 1 -18.89 3.73 -13.62
N SER A 2 -19.68 3.59 -12.56
CA SER A 2 -19.16 3.41 -11.20
C SER A 2 -18.54 2.02 -11.03
N ILE A 3 -17.54 1.96 -10.17
CA ILE A 3 -16.85 0.73 -9.79
C ILE A 3 -17.23 0.44 -8.34
N LYS A 4 -17.57 -0.82 -8.02
CA LYS A 4 -17.90 -1.25 -6.67
C LYS A 4 -16.88 -2.27 -6.17
N ASN A 5 -16.42 -2.12 -4.95
CA ASN A 5 -15.57 -3.12 -4.29
C ASN A 5 -16.35 -4.41 -4.05
N THR A 6 -15.82 -5.55 -4.53
CA THR A 6 -16.40 -6.87 -4.26
C THR A 6 -15.83 -7.52 -3.01
N GLU A 7 -14.62 -7.11 -2.63
CA GLU A 7 -13.90 -7.44 -1.40
C GLU A 7 -13.35 -6.13 -0.81
N PRO A 8 -12.95 -6.10 0.48
CA PRO A 8 -12.26 -4.95 1.04
C PRO A 8 -11.04 -4.57 0.18
N PHE A 9 -10.85 -3.27 -0.02
CA PHE A 9 -9.62 -2.76 -0.63
C PHE A 9 -8.55 -2.70 0.45
N GLU A 10 -7.38 -3.26 0.19
CA GLU A 10 -6.34 -3.40 1.19
C GLU A 10 -4.98 -2.92 0.70
N ALA A 11 -4.17 -2.49 1.66
CA ALA A 11 -2.77 -2.13 1.52
C ALA A 11 -1.95 -3.05 2.42
N ALA A 12 -1.06 -3.83 1.83
CA ALA A 12 -0.09 -4.65 2.55
C ALA A 12 1.28 -3.97 2.50
N TYR A 13 1.87 -3.69 3.67
CA TYR A 13 3.21 -3.15 3.79
C TYR A 13 4.21 -4.28 3.87
N LYS A 14 5.26 -4.19 3.06
CA LYS A 14 6.31 -5.17 2.93
C LYS A 14 7.67 -4.51 3.12
N PHE A 15 8.55 -5.24 3.76
CA PHE A 15 9.95 -4.89 3.93
C PHE A 15 10.77 -6.08 3.45
N ASP A 16 11.69 -5.86 2.52
CA ASP A 16 12.46 -6.94 1.88
C ASP A 16 11.56 -8.08 1.36
N GLY A 17 10.44 -7.73 0.72
CA GLY A 17 9.44 -8.68 0.20
C GLY A 17 8.57 -9.37 1.26
N GLN A 18 8.90 -9.27 2.55
CA GLN A 18 8.12 -9.85 3.64
C GLN A 18 7.04 -8.88 4.12
N GLN A 19 5.79 -9.33 4.16
CA GLN A 19 4.69 -8.54 4.69
C GLN A 19 4.79 -8.43 6.21
N PHE A 20 4.68 -7.20 6.71
CA PHE A 20 4.80 -6.88 8.13
C PHE A 20 3.54 -6.18 8.67
N ASP A 21 2.80 -5.46 7.82
CA ASP A 21 1.54 -4.82 8.21
C ASP A 21 0.49 -4.93 7.08
N ARG A 22 -0.80 -4.84 7.43
CA ARG A 22 -1.92 -4.84 6.49
C ARG A 22 -3.01 -3.92 7.00
N VAL A 23 -3.36 -2.94 6.17
CA VAL A 23 -4.39 -1.94 6.47
C VAL A 23 -5.54 -2.07 5.48
N GLN A 24 -6.76 -2.03 5.99
CA GLN A 24 -7.95 -1.92 5.15
C GLN A 24 -8.12 -0.47 4.71
N VAL A 25 -8.14 -0.24 3.39
CA VAL A 25 -8.23 1.10 2.78
C VAL A 25 -9.68 1.54 2.60
N SER A 26 -10.56 0.62 2.22
CA SER A 26 -11.99 0.88 2.04
C SER A 26 -12.79 -0.42 2.11
N ASP A 27 -14.04 -0.33 2.51
CA ASP A 27 -14.89 -1.48 2.78
C ASP A 27 -15.32 -2.21 1.51
N LYS A 28 -15.79 -3.45 1.73
CA LYS A 28 -16.53 -4.18 0.71
C LYS A 28 -17.82 -3.41 0.39
N GLY A 29 -18.06 -3.21 -0.91
CA GLY A 29 -19.25 -2.55 -1.40
C GLY A 29 -19.12 -1.05 -1.60
N ASP A 30 -18.00 -0.46 -1.17
CA ASP A 30 -17.69 0.93 -1.46
C ASP A 30 -17.66 1.21 -2.95
N LYS A 31 -18.25 2.35 -3.30
CA LYS A 31 -18.43 2.78 -4.69
C LYS A 31 -17.43 3.87 -5.01
N HIS A 32 -16.72 3.68 -6.10
CA HIS A 32 -15.93 4.70 -6.74
C HIS A 32 -16.71 5.31 -7.91
N PRO A 33 -17.10 6.60 -7.84
CA PRO A 33 -17.85 7.26 -8.89
C PRO A 33 -17.07 7.31 -10.22
N PRO A 34 -17.76 7.37 -11.36
CA PRO A 34 -17.10 7.51 -12.65
C PRO A 34 -16.29 8.81 -12.73
N ARG A 35 -15.05 8.71 -13.25
CA ARG A 35 -14.17 9.86 -13.54
C ARG A 35 -13.82 10.74 -12.32
N LYS A 36 -13.96 10.22 -11.10
CA LYS A 36 -13.52 10.90 -9.89
C LYS A 36 -12.18 10.35 -9.42
N THR A 37 -11.44 11.16 -8.67
CA THR A 37 -10.25 10.71 -7.96
C THR A 37 -10.62 10.58 -6.49
N MET A 38 -10.30 9.43 -5.89
CA MET A 38 -10.44 9.23 -4.44
C MET A 38 -9.07 9.41 -3.78
N VAL A 39 -9.06 10.07 -2.64
CA VAL A 39 -7.89 10.18 -1.76
C VAL A 39 -8.18 9.33 -0.53
N TYR A 40 -7.30 8.37 -0.28
CA TYR A 40 -7.36 7.53 0.91
C TYR A 40 -6.19 7.91 1.82
N ARG A 41 -6.49 8.14 3.10
CA ARG A 41 -5.49 8.25 4.14
C ARG A 41 -5.32 6.85 4.74
N LEU A 42 -4.08 6.37 4.77
CA LEU A 42 -3.73 5.11 5.39
C LEU A 42 -3.04 5.43 6.71
N ASP A 43 -3.58 4.93 7.81
CA ASP A 43 -2.92 4.98 9.09
C ASP A 43 -2.39 3.56 9.37
N SER A 44 -1.07 3.43 9.44
CA SER A 44 -0.34 2.17 9.61
C SER A 44 0.66 2.32 10.77
N GLY A 45 0.91 1.23 11.49
CA GLY A 45 1.71 1.27 12.72
C GLY A 45 0.88 1.76 13.91
N SER A 46 0.38 0.83 14.71
CA SER A 46 -0.05 1.15 16.08
C SER A 46 1.19 1.41 16.93
N ASP A 47 1.19 2.46 17.74
CA ASP A 47 2.28 2.79 18.68
C ASP A 47 2.71 1.55 19.50
N GLY A 48 3.83 0.93 19.11
CA GLY A 48 4.47 -0.15 19.87
C GLY A 48 4.14 -1.59 19.45
N ALA A 49 3.42 -1.85 18.36
CA ALA A 49 3.29 -3.24 17.87
C ALA A 49 4.63 -3.74 17.33
N LEU A 50 5.22 -4.74 17.98
CA LEU A 50 6.42 -5.40 17.52
C LEU A 50 6.12 -6.24 16.28
N VAL A 51 6.93 -6.06 15.24
CA VAL A 51 6.79 -6.82 14.00
C VAL A 51 8.07 -7.57 13.68
N SER A 52 7.94 -8.84 13.32
CA SER A 52 9.07 -9.71 12.99
C SER A 52 9.48 -9.55 11.53
N LEU A 53 10.66 -8.98 11.28
CA LEU A 53 11.23 -8.78 9.93
C LEU A 53 11.93 -10.03 9.36
N GLY A 54 12.08 -11.09 10.16
CA GLY A 54 12.82 -12.30 9.75
C GLY A 54 14.33 -12.07 9.61
N ASN A 55 15.12 -13.15 9.41
CA ASN A 55 16.59 -13.04 9.35
C ASN A 55 17.09 -12.18 8.19
N ALA A 56 16.46 -12.26 7.01
CA ALA A 56 16.80 -11.44 5.86
C ALA A 56 16.47 -9.97 6.09
N GLY A 57 15.26 -9.68 6.59
CA GLY A 57 14.85 -8.31 6.92
C GLY A 57 15.68 -7.66 8.03
N VAL A 58 16.26 -8.41 8.97
CA VAL A 58 17.21 -7.85 9.96
C VAL A 58 18.51 -7.37 9.30
N VAL A 59 18.99 -8.06 8.27
CA VAL A 59 20.22 -7.65 7.55
C VAL A 59 19.97 -6.37 6.76
N GLU A 60 18.88 -6.31 6.00
CA GLU A 60 18.51 -5.11 5.25
C GLU A 60 18.16 -3.95 6.17
N TYR A 61 17.45 -4.20 7.27
CA TYR A 61 17.17 -3.18 8.28
C TYR A 61 18.46 -2.55 8.82
N LYS A 62 19.48 -3.36 9.13
CA LYS A 62 20.76 -2.81 9.63
C LYS A 62 21.45 -1.93 8.60
N LYS A 63 21.50 -2.37 7.34
CA LYS A 63 22.09 -1.58 6.23
C LYS A 63 21.33 -0.26 6.02
N GLU A 64 20.01 -0.33 5.94
CA GLU A 64 19.16 0.84 5.72
C GLU A 64 19.19 1.80 6.92
N ASN A 65 19.29 1.27 8.15
CA ASN A 65 19.44 2.06 9.36
C ASN A 65 20.74 2.87 9.42
N GLU A 66 21.84 2.37 8.86
CA GLU A 66 23.10 3.14 8.74
C GLU A 66 22.92 4.36 7.83
N THR A 67 22.13 4.23 6.77
CA THR A 67 21.82 5.33 5.85
C THR A 67 20.67 6.22 6.34
N GLY A 68 19.86 5.72 7.28
CA GLY A 68 18.63 6.37 7.76
C GLY A 68 17.50 6.40 6.72
N VAL A 69 17.59 5.62 5.63
CA VAL A 69 16.59 5.55 4.57
C VAL A 69 16.11 4.13 4.42
N PHE A 70 14.81 3.92 4.58
CA PHE A 70 14.16 2.62 4.51
C PHE A 70 13.34 2.48 3.22
N GLU A 71 13.54 1.39 2.49
CA GLU A 71 12.69 1.06 1.35
C GLU A 71 11.55 0.15 1.81
N VAL A 72 10.33 0.69 1.81
CA VAL A 72 9.11 -0.03 2.15
C VAL A 72 8.25 -0.19 0.92
N GLU A 73 7.76 -1.39 0.65
CA GLU A 73 6.85 -1.65 -0.46
C GLU A 73 5.41 -1.68 0.03
N VAL A 74 4.52 -0.97 -0.64
CA VAL A 74 3.08 -1.03 -0.40
C VAL A 74 2.42 -1.76 -1.57
N ALA A 75 1.91 -2.95 -1.30
CA ALA A 75 1.12 -3.73 -2.23
C ALA A 75 -0.37 -3.42 -2.02
N LEU A 76 -0.98 -2.77 -3.00
CA LEU A 76 -2.39 -2.42 -3.05
C LEU A 76 -3.15 -3.48 -3.82
N THR A 77 -4.17 -4.08 -3.18
CA THR A 77 -4.99 -5.12 -3.81
C THR A 77 -6.46 -4.76 -3.71
N ARG A 78 -7.11 -4.63 -4.87
CA ARG A 78 -8.52 -4.26 -4.96
C ARG A 78 -9.25 -5.16 -5.93
N LYS A 79 -10.33 -5.81 -5.48
CA LYS A 79 -11.26 -6.51 -6.39
C LYS A 79 -12.54 -5.71 -6.57
N VAL A 80 -12.91 -5.50 -7.82
CA VAL A 80 -14.02 -4.62 -8.19
C VAL A 80 -14.96 -5.23 -9.21
N SER A 81 -16.21 -4.78 -9.22
CA SER A 81 -17.16 -5.02 -10.30
C SER A 81 -17.65 -3.70 -10.88
N TYR A 82 -17.89 -3.69 -12.19
CA TYR A 82 -18.53 -2.56 -12.85
C TYR A 82 -20.04 -2.73 -12.75
N THR A 83 -20.78 -1.66 -12.44
CA THR A 83 -22.23 -1.75 -12.18
C THR A 83 -23.05 -2.29 -13.36
N ALA A 84 -22.49 -2.30 -14.58
CA ALA A 84 -23.11 -2.82 -15.80
C ALA A 84 -22.43 -4.09 -16.37
N ARG A 85 -21.47 -4.70 -15.66
CA ARG A 85 -20.78 -5.92 -16.12
C ARG A 85 -20.72 -6.96 -14.99
N TYR A 86 -20.95 -8.22 -15.34
CA TYR A 86 -20.79 -9.35 -14.41
C TYR A 86 -19.32 -9.67 -14.10
N THR A 87 -18.38 -9.15 -14.90
CA THR A 87 -16.96 -9.39 -14.72
C THR A 87 -16.44 -8.71 -13.45
N LYS A 88 -15.73 -9.48 -12.64
CA LYS A 88 -14.97 -8.99 -11.49
C LYS A 88 -13.53 -8.81 -11.94
N CYS A 89 -12.94 -7.69 -11.57
CA CYS A 89 -11.59 -7.30 -11.93
C CYS A 89 -10.72 -7.18 -10.70
N LYS A 90 -9.58 -7.87 -10.74
CA LYS A 90 -8.51 -7.69 -9.77
C LYS A 90 -7.57 -6.60 -10.25
N ILE A 91 -7.32 -5.63 -9.38
CA ILE A 91 -6.41 -4.52 -9.59
C ILE A 91 -5.33 -4.64 -8.51
N GLU A 92 -4.09 -4.81 -8.95
CA GLU A 92 -2.93 -4.89 -8.08
C GLU A 92 -1.95 -3.79 -8.45
N ALA A 93 -1.41 -3.11 -7.45
CA ALA A 93 -0.39 -2.10 -7.65
C ALA A 93 0.68 -2.20 -6.55
N THR A 94 1.93 -1.94 -6.92
CA THR A 94 3.06 -1.91 -5.99
C THR A 94 3.67 -0.53 -5.97
N CYS A 95 3.72 0.10 -4.80
CA CYS A 95 4.31 1.41 -4.56
C CYS A 95 5.57 1.24 -3.73
N LYS A 96 6.73 1.65 -4.23
CA LYS A 96 7.98 1.67 -3.45
C LYS A 96 8.10 3.02 -2.75
N LEU A 97 8.05 3.02 -1.42
CA LEU A 97 8.20 4.19 -0.57
C LEU A 97 9.61 4.24 0.01
N LYS A 98 10.21 5.43 -0.01
CA LYS A 98 11.46 5.71 0.69
C LYS A 98 11.17 6.52 1.92
N LEU A 99 11.28 5.91 3.09
CA LEU A 99 11.04 6.54 4.38
C LEU A 99 12.37 6.98 4.96
N LYS A 100 12.51 8.26 5.30
CA LYS A 100 13.70 8.76 6.00
C LYS A 100 13.41 8.76 7.50
N LEU A 101 14.24 8.08 8.29
CA LEU A 101 14.24 8.27 9.73
C LEU A 101 14.84 9.64 10.02
N VAL A 102 13.98 10.61 10.29
CA VAL A 102 14.43 11.95 10.68
C VAL A 102 14.67 11.95 12.19
N LYS A 103 15.76 12.57 12.64
CA LYS A 103 15.99 12.78 14.08
C LYS A 103 14.82 13.60 14.66
N PRO A 104 14.39 13.34 15.91
CA PRO A 104 13.21 13.96 16.50
C PRO A 104 13.24 15.50 16.57
N GLU A 105 14.41 16.12 16.39
CA GLU A 105 14.59 17.59 16.37
C GLU A 105 14.16 18.26 15.05
N THR A 106 13.88 17.48 14.00
CA THR A 106 13.51 17.98 12.68
C THR A 106 12.01 17.84 12.44
N THR A 107 11.29 18.96 12.52
CA THR A 107 9.81 19.04 12.48
C THR A 107 9.18 18.86 11.09
N THR A 108 9.98 18.67 10.04
CA THR A 108 9.45 18.62 8.66
C THR A 108 9.87 17.33 7.95
N VAL A 109 9.02 16.31 8.01
CA VAL A 109 9.17 15.09 7.21
C VAL A 109 8.56 15.34 5.83
N VAL A 110 9.39 15.47 4.80
CA VAL A 110 8.92 15.56 3.41
C VAL A 110 8.74 14.14 2.88
N PHE A 111 7.50 13.65 2.87
CA PHE A 111 7.17 12.39 2.20
C PHE A 111 7.16 12.60 0.68
N GLU A 112 7.95 11.79 -0.03
CA GLU A 112 8.01 11.84 -1.48
C GLU A 112 6.74 11.24 -2.09
N LYS A 113 6.16 11.92 -3.08
CA LYS A 113 5.06 11.35 -3.87
C LYS A 113 5.63 10.31 -4.81
N VAL A 114 5.21 9.06 -4.65
CA VAL A 114 5.65 7.96 -5.51
C VAL A 114 4.55 7.57 -6.49
N LYS A 115 4.95 7.16 -7.70
CA LYS A 115 4.04 6.53 -8.66
C LYS A 115 4.06 5.03 -8.44
N CYS A 116 2.89 4.44 -8.19
CA CYS A 116 2.76 2.99 -8.06
C CYS A 116 2.81 2.33 -9.42
N LYS A 117 3.48 1.17 -9.50
CA LYS A 117 3.45 0.30 -10.68
C LYS A 117 2.16 -0.51 -10.64
N LEU A 118 1.35 -0.40 -11.69
CA LEU A 118 0.12 -1.18 -11.83
C LEU A 118 0.46 -2.51 -12.51
N GLU A 119 -0.02 -3.61 -11.93
CA GLU A 119 0.07 -4.91 -12.58
C GLU A 119 -0.83 -4.97 -13.81
N LYS A 120 -0.48 -5.84 -14.77
CA LYS A 120 -1.29 -6.01 -15.98
C LYS A 120 -2.69 -6.47 -15.59
N ALA A 121 -3.70 -5.79 -16.14
CA ALA A 121 -5.08 -6.17 -15.95
C ALA A 121 -5.33 -7.59 -16.46
N GLU A 122 -6.15 -8.34 -15.72
CA GLU A 122 -6.62 -9.66 -16.15
C GLU A 122 -7.48 -9.54 -17.42
N LYS A 123 -7.58 -10.61 -18.22
CA LYS A 123 -8.43 -10.60 -19.42
C LYS A 123 -9.86 -10.23 -19.05
N ASN A 124 -10.45 -9.30 -19.82
CA ASN A 124 -11.81 -8.74 -19.63
C ASN A 124 -11.92 -7.68 -18.52
N CYS A 125 -10.76 -7.22 -18.05
CA CYS A 125 -10.51 -5.96 -17.37
C CYS A 125 -9.67 -5.07 -18.30
#